data_AF-R7ASB0-F1
#
_entry.id   AF-R7ASB0-F1
#
_cell.length_a   1.000
_cell.length_b   1.000
_cell.length_c   1.000
_cell.angle_alpha   90.00
_cell.angle_beta   90.00
_cell.angle_gamma   90.00
#
_symmetry.space_group_name_H-M   'P 1'
#
loop_
_entity.id
_entity.type
_entity.pdbx_description
1 polymer ?
#
loop_
_entity_poly.entity_id
_entity_poly.type
_entity_poly.pdbx_seq_one_letter_code
_entity_poly.pdbx_strand_id
1 'polypeptide(L)'
;MEKAAELGCGALCFEGNIDFYGKSGFKPASEYGIRYHGLPEGEDASFFLCKELVPGYLDGITGEYSTPTGYLVDEREAEAFDKQFSNKEKKELPGQIF
;
A
#
# COMPACT_ATOMS: atom_id res chain seq x y z
N MET A 1 2.86 16.20 -4.37
CA MET A 1 3.80 15.65 -5.36
C MET A 1 5.10 16.44 -5.39
N GLU A 2 5.06 17.78 -5.39
CA GLU A 2 6.25 18.66 -5.34
C GLU A 2 7.26 18.27 -4.27
N LYS A 3 6.81 18.02 -3.03
CA LYS A 3 7.73 17.63 -1.95
C LYS A 3 8.51 16.34 -2.21
N ALA A 4 7.89 15.35 -2.85
CA ALA A 4 8.57 14.11 -3.20
C ALA A 4 9.61 14.34 -4.31
N ALA A 5 9.31 15.20 -5.28
CA ALA A 5 10.27 15.60 -6.31
C ALA A 5 11.47 16.34 -5.70
N GLU A 6 11.25 17.25 -4.74
CA GLU A 6 12.34 17.91 -3.98
C GLU A 6 13.23 16.92 -3.22
N LEU A 7 12.66 15.79 -2.75
CA LEU A 7 13.38 14.72 -2.08
C LEU A 7 14.07 13.75 -3.05
N GLY A 8 13.98 13.98 -4.36
CA GLY A 8 14.61 13.16 -5.40
C GLY A 8 13.86 11.89 -5.77
N CYS A 9 12.59 11.75 -5.38
CA CYS A 9 11.77 10.61 -5.79
C CYS A 9 11.47 10.67 -7.30
N GLY A 10 11.72 9.59 -8.03
CA GLY A 10 11.43 9.51 -9.47
C GLY A 10 10.01 9.06 -9.81
N ALA A 11 9.34 8.36 -8.89
CA ALA A 11 7.94 7.94 -9.01
C ALA A 11 7.27 7.91 -7.62
N LEU A 12 5.93 7.88 -7.62
CA LEU A 12 5.09 7.72 -6.44
C LEU A 12 4.17 6.52 -6.63
N CYS A 13 4.14 5.64 -5.64
CA CYS A 13 3.20 4.52 -5.55
C CYS A 13 2.40 4.59 -4.26
N PHE A 14 1.10 4.29 -4.32
CA PHE A 14 0.24 4.17 -3.13
C PHE A 14 -1.08 3.44 -3.45
N GLU A 15 -1.82 3.09 -2.41
CA GLU A 15 -3.14 2.44 -2.52
C GLU A 15 -4.27 3.49 -2.56
N GLY A 16 -5.13 3.45 -3.58
CA GLY A 16 -6.22 4.40 -3.74
C GLY A 16 -7.20 4.05 -4.87
N ASN A 17 -8.29 4.81 -4.96
CA ASN A 17 -9.29 4.62 -6.00
C ASN A 17 -8.91 5.38 -7.29
N ILE A 18 -8.83 4.67 -8.42
CA ILE A 18 -8.49 5.22 -9.72
C ILE A 18 -9.49 6.28 -10.22
N ASP A 19 -10.78 6.18 -9.90
CA ASP A 19 -11.80 7.17 -10.28
C ASP A 19 -11.59 8.53 -9.60
N PHE A 20 -10.87 8.51 -8.47
CA PHE A 20 -10.47 9.71 -7.75
C PHE A 20 -9.09 10.19 -8.21
N TYR A 21 -8.06 9.35 -8.09
CA TYR A 21 -6.67 9.75 -8.30
C TYR A 21 -6.22 9.77 -9.76
N GLY A 22 -6.94 9.12 -10.67
CA GLY A 22 -6.69 9.20 -12.11
C GLY A 22 -6.75 10.65 -12.63
N LYS A 23 -7.60 11.49 -12.01
CA LYS A 23 -7.69 12.94 -12.29
C LYS A 23 -6.42 13.70 -11.95
N SER A 24 -5.59 13.17 -11.05
CA SER A 24 -4.26 13.71 -10.70
C SER A 24 -3.14 13.10 -11.53
N GLY A 25 -3.46 12.28 -12.54
CA GLY A 25 -2.53 11.63 -13.45
C GLY A 25 -1.85 10.38 -12.88
N PHE A 26 -2.50 9.69 -11.94
CA PHE A 26 -2.11 8.35 -11.52
C PHE A 26 -2.74 7.29 -12.44
N LYS A 27 -2.09 6.14 -12.50
CA LYS A 27 -2.51 4.95 -13.25
C LYS A 27 -2.32 3.70 -12.39
N PRO A 28 -2.99 2.57 -12.68
CA PRO A 28 -2.61 1.30 -12.09
C PRO A 28 -1.11 1.03 -12.27
N ALA A 29 -0.43 0.63 -11.21
CA ALA A 29 1.03 0.40 -11.23
C ALA A 29 1.42 -0.74 -12.18
N SER A 30 0.49 -1.65 -12.47
CA SER A 30 0.64 -2.72 -13.46
C SER A 30 0.91 -2.20 -14.88
N GLU A 31 0.45 -0.98 -15.23
CA GLU A 31 0.78 -0.35 -16.52
C GLU A 31 2.28 -0.05 -16.66
N TYR A 32 3.00 0.09 -15.54
CA TYR A 32 4.45 0.28 -15.48
C TYR A 32 5.21 -1.04 -15.25
N GLY A 33 4.53 -2.19 -15.26
CA GLY A 33 5.16 -3.48 -14.94
C GLY A 33 5.54 -3.65 -13.46
N ILE A 34 4.93 -2.86 -12.56
CA ILE A 34 5.14 -2.93 -11.12
C ILE A 34 3.97 -3.65 -10.45
N ARG A 35 4.26 -4.71 -9.71
CA ARG A 35 3.29 -5.52 -8.94
C ARG A 35 3.26 -5.11 -7.47
N TYR A 36 2.11 -5.29 -6.83
CA TYR A 36 1.97 -5.10 -5.38
C TYR A 36 2.46 -6.34 -4.62
N HIS A 37 3.26 -6.14 -3.57
CA HIS A 37 3.77 -7.25 -2.76
C HIS A 37 2.64 -7.97 -2.01
N GLY A 38 2.67 -9.30 -2.03
CA GLY A 38 1.71 -10.15 -1.34
C GLY A 38 0.37 -10.33 -2.05
N LEU A 39 0.16 -9.70 -3.22
CA LEU A 39 -1.01 -9.95 -4.05
C LEU A 39 -0.68 -11.03 -5.11
N PRO A 40 -1.42 -12.15 -5.14
CA PRO A 40 -1.23 -13.20 -6.15
C PRO A 40 -1.36 -12.68 -7.59
N GLU A 41 -0.69 -13.35 -8.52
CA GLU A 41 -0.81 -13.03 -9.94
C GLU A 41 -2.23 -13.32 -10.44
N GLY A 42 -2.80 -12.38 -11.21
CA GLY A 42 -4.16 -12.47 -11.75
C GLY A 42 -5.24 -11.88 -10.86
N GLU A 43 -4.92 -11.52 -9.61
CA GLU A 43 -5.83 -10.78 -8.74
C GLU A 43 -5.95 -9.31 -9.14
N ASP A 44 -7.07 -8.67 -8.76
CA ASP A 44 -7.30 -7.26 -9.07
C ASP A 44 -6.39 -6.34 -8.25
N ALA A 45 -5.43 -5.73 -8.94
CA ALA A 45 -4.49 -4.75 -8.39
C ALA A 45 -4.86 -3.31 -8.74
N SER A 46 -6.09 -3.04 -9.18
CA SER A 46 -6.53 -1.70 -9.63
C SER A 46 -6.43 -0.61 -8.57
N PHE A 47 -6.39 -1.01 -7.29
CA PHE A 47 -6.18 -0.11 -6.16
C PHE A 47 -4.73 0.37 -6.02
N PHE A 48 -3.75 -0.33 -6.58
CA PHE A 48 -2.34 0.04 -6.44
C PHE A 48 -1.92 0.94 -7.59
N LEU A 49 -1.70 2.22 -7.27
CA LEU A 49 -1.53 3.28 -8.25
C LEU A 49 -0.09 3.76 -8.29
N CYS A 50 0.38 4.16 -9.47
CA CYS A 50 1.70 4.73 -9.73
C CYS A 50 1.60 5.99 -10.59
N LYS A 51 2.54 6.92 -10.36
CA LYS A 51 2.81 8.06 -11.22
C LYS A 51 4.30 8.37 -11.21
N GLU A 52 4.88 8.48 -12.40
CA GLU A 52 6.22 9.02 -12.56
C GLU A 52 6.26 10.52 -12.25
N LEU A 53 7.25 10.94 -11.45
CA LEU A 53 7.60 12.34 -11.23
C LEU A 53 8.66 12.82 -12.22
N VAL A 54 9.51 11.90 -12.70
CA VAL A 54 10.45 12.10 -13.79
C VAL A 54 10.01 11.21 -14.96
N PRO A 55 9.67 11.76 -16.14
CA PRO A 55 9.23 10.94 -17.28
C PRO A 55 10.26 9.87 -17.65
N GLY A 56 9.80 8.63 -17.81
CA GLY A 56 10.65 7.48 -18.16
C GLY A 56 11.53 6.98 -17.01
N TYR A 57 11.26 7.39 -15.77
CA TYR A 57 12.00 6.92 -14.60
C TYR A 57 11.91 5.40 -14.40
N LEU A 58 10.78 4.81 -14.76
CA LEU A 58 10.52 3.37 -14.67
C LEU A 58 10.83 2.63 -15.98
N ASP A 59 11.39 3.30 -16.99
CA ASP A 59 11.74 2.64 -18.25
C ASP A 59 12.76 1.53 -18.02
N GLY A 60 12.39 0.30 -18.40
CA GLY A 60 13.20 -0.90 -18.18
C GLY A 60 13.20 -1.42 -16.74
N ILE A 61 12.44 -0.81 -15.82
CA ILE A 61 12.26 -1.27 -14.45
C ILE A 61 10.93 -2.01 -14.35
N THR A 62 10.98 -3.28 -13.94
CA THR A 62 9.81 -4.10 -13.63
C THR A 62 10.06 -4.87 -12.34
N GLY A 63 8.99 -5.35 -11.71
CA GLY A 63 9.13 -6.20 -10.52
C GLY A 63 8.04 -5.96 -9.50
N GLU A 64 8.39 -6.16 -8.24
CA GLU A 64 7.46 -6.08 -7.12
C GLU A 64 7.82 -4.88 -6.23
N TYR A 65 6.82 -4.05 -5.93
CA TYR A 65 6.93 -3.01 -4.93
C TYR A 65 6.67 -3.62 -3.55
N SER A 66 7.68 -3.58 -2.68
CA SER A 66 7.56 -3.95 -1.27
C SER A 66 7.67 -2.71 -0.40
N THR A 67 6.83 -2.64 0.64
CA THR A 67 6.93 -1.61 1.68
C THR A 67 8.23 -1.79 2.49
N PRO A 68 8.67 -0.75 3.23
CA PRO A 68 9.83 -0.89 4.12
C PRO A 68 9.69 -2.08 5.05
N THR A 69 10.76 -2.82 5.28
CA THR A 69 10.75 -4.05 6.10
C THR A 69 10.21 -3.81 7.51
N GLY A 70 10.36 -2.60 8.06
CA GLY A 70 9.82 -2.24 9.38
C GLY A 70 8.29 -2.18 9.45
N TYR A 71 7.57 -2.28 8.33
CA TYR A 71 6.11 -2.39 8.31
C TYR A 71 5.66 -3.85 8.36
N LEU A 72 6.58 -4.80 8.12
CA LEU A 72 6.31 -6.21 8.19
C LEU A 72 6.42 -6.67 9.64
N VAL A 73 5.41 -7.41 10.09
CA VAL A 73 5.37 -8.01 11.43
C VAL A 73 5.38 -9.53 11.26
N ASP A 74 6.19 -10.25 12.03
CA ASP A 74 6.09 -11.70 12.08
C ASP A 74 4.75 -12.08 12.75
N GLU A 75 3.86 -12.70 12.01
CA GLU A 75 2.52 -13.07 12.47
C GLU A 75 2.57 -13.96 13.73
N ARG A 76 3.58 -14.82 13.86
CA ARG A 76 3.74 -15.72 15.01
C ARG A 76 4.19 -14.94 16.24
N GLU A 77 5.07 -13.95 16.06
CA GLU A 77 5.45 -13.05 17.15
C GLU A 77 4.28 -12.18 17.60
N ALA A 78 3.51 -11.63 16.65
CA ALA A 78 2.29 -10.88 16.94
C ALA A 78 1.27 -11.74 17.69
N GLU A 79 1.02 -12.96 17.25
CA GLU A 79 0.11 -13.89 17.92
C GLU A 79 0.62 -14.30 19.31
N ALA A 80 1.94 -14.51 19.47
CA ALA A 80 2.54 -14.80 20.76
C ALA A 80 2.46 -13.62 21.73
N PHE A 81 2.59 -12.38 21.23
CA PHE A 81 2.37 -11.17 22.00
C PHE A 81 0.90 -11.02 22.40
N ASP A 82 -0.03 -11.27 21.48
CA ASP A 82 -1.47 -11.16 21.73
C ASP A 82 -1.95 -12.13 22.82
N LYS A 83 -1.34 -13.32 22.89
CA LYS A 83 -1.60 -14.31 23.95
C LYS A 83 -1.20 -13.84 25.36
N GLN A 84 -0.42 -12.76 25.48
CA GLN A 84 -0.05 -12.16 26.78
C GLN A 84 -1.15 -11.26 27.35
N PHE A 85 -2.10 -10.79 26.52
CA PHE A 85 -3.22 -10.00 27.02
C PHE A 85 -4.20 -10.87 27.82
N SER A 86 -4.75 -10.31 28.89
CA SER A 86 -5.89 -10.93 29.59
C SER A 86 -7.08 -11.07 28.64
N ASN A 87 -7.91 -12.09 28.86
CA ASN A 87 -9.12 -12.30 28.08
C ASN A 87 -9.99 -11.02 28.06
N LYS A 88 -10.45 -10.63 26.86
CA LYS A 88 -11.26 -9.42 26.68
C LYS A 88 -12.72 -9.73 26.99
N GLU A 89 -13.30 -9.01 27.94
CA GLU A 89 -14.74 -9.04 28.21
C GLU A 89 -15.49 -8.12 27.24
N LYS A 90 -16.48 -8.66 26.54
CA LYS A 90 -17.39 -7.84 25.72
C LYS A 90 -18.22 -6.94 26.64
N LYS A 91 -18.11 -5.62 26.46
CA LYS A 91 -18.92 -4.62 27.18
C LYS A 91 -19.98 -4.03 26.26
N GLU A 92 -21.10 -3.65 26.85
CA GLU A 92 -22.11 -2.78 26.23
C GLU A 92 -22.08 -1.45 26.98
N LEU A 93 -21.62 -0.40 26.30
CA LEU A 93 -21.49 0.94 26.87
C LEU A 93 -22.56 1.88 26.30
N PRO A 94 -23.05 2.86 27.10
CA PRO A 94 -23.96 3.88 26.58
C PRO A 94 -23.36 4.58 25.35
N GLY A 95 -24.06 4.56 24.22
CA GLY A 95 -23.62 5.18 22.97
C GLY A 95 -23.02 4.23 21.93
N GLN A 96 -22.87 2.93 22.23
CA GLN A 96 -22.60 1.94 21.19
C GLN A 96 -23.83 1.78 20.27
N ILE A 97 -23.62 1.89 18.97
CA ILE A 97 -24.64 1.62 17.94
C ILE A 97 -24.66 0.09 17.74
N PHE A 98 -25.83 -0.52 17.94
CA PHE A 98 -26.06 -1.97 17.82
C PHE A 98 -25.90 -2.48 16.39
#